data_AF-A0A7C1KVS9-F1
#
_entry.id   AF-A0A7C1KVS9-F1
#
_cell.length_a   1.000
_cell.length_b   1.000
_cell.length_c   1.000
_cell.angle_alpha   90.00
_cell.angle_beta   90.00
_cell.angle_gamma   90.00
#
_symmetry.space_group_name_H-M   'P 1'
#
loop_
_entity.id
_entity.type
_entity.pdbx_description
1 polymer ?
#
loop_
_entity_poly.entity_id
_entity_poly.type
_entity_poly.pdbx_seq_one_letter_code
_entity_poly.pdbx_strand_id
1 'polypeptide(L)'
;MVFGRLLRGEGKARFKCVYTECGSLCCKKNLVVLNEDDAAAFERLGINIAEATVNMGLNEFLSLLGSSQIKQLEGLEVVCLTKDSDGNCVFLNLEEGGCKIYDDRPYFCREFPFKFSKGGIKKKDPICPGLGQGEEMDVSTLKDVLGLSRLDVKPPLLVGDESKLKTSKALMGMVFRLMR
;
A
#
# COMPACT_ATOMS: atom_id res chain seq x y z
N MET A 1 -23.81 17.00 19.44
CA MET A 1 -23.83 16.43 18.07
C MET A 1 -22.79 17.15 17.23
N VAL A 2 -21.63 16.52 16.97
CA VAL A 2 -20.65 17.05 16.00
C VAL A 2 -20.64 16.05 14.86
N PHE A 3 -21.49 16.27 13.85
CA PHE A 3 -21.40 15.56 12.59
C PHE A 3 -20.03 15.90 11.99
N GLY A 4 -19.14 14.91 11.97
CA GLY A 4 -17.80 15.05 11.41
C GLY A 4 -17.89 15.57 9.98
N ARG A 5 -17.27 16.73 9.74
CA ARG A 5 -16.95 17.17 8.38
C ARG A 5 -16.18 16.02 7.74
N LEU A 6 -16.76 15.36 6.73
CA LEU A 6 -15.96 14.65 5.74
C LEU A 6 -14.91 15.66 5.27
N LEU A 7 -13.64 15.42 5.63
CA LEU A 7 -12.53 16.21 5.13
C LEU A 7 -12.56 16.09 3.60
N ARG A 8 -12.99 17.15 2.91
CA ARG A 8 -12.89 17.22 1.45
C ARG A 8 -11.39 17.18 1.13
N GLY A 9 -10.97 16.15 0.41
CA GLY A 9 -9.60 16.01 -0.05
C GLY A 9 -9.26 17.04 -1.13
N GLU A 10 -7.98 17.21 -1.42
CA GLU A 10 -7.57 18.05 -2.56
C GLU A 10 -7.97 17.37 -3.88
N GLY A 11 -8.51 18.16 -4.81
CA GLY A 11 -8.94 17.70 -6.12
C GLY A 11 -7.84 17.65 -7.18
N LYS A 12 -6.63 18.13 -6.86
CA LYS A 12 -5.49 18.20 -7.79
C LYS A 12 -4.16 18.06 -7.06
N ALA A 13 -3.13 17.64 -7.78
CA ALA A 13 -1.74 17.70 -7.32
C ALA A 13 -0.76 17.80 -8.49
N ARG A 14 0.43 18.36 -8.22
CA ARG A 14 1.62 18.19 -9.07
C ARG A 14 2.41 16.99 -8.60
N PHE A 15 2.65 16.03 -9.49
CA PHE A 15 3.46 14.86 -9.18
C PHE A 15 4.18 14.30 -10.40
N LYS A 16 5.46 13.95 -10.20
CA LYS A 16 6.23 13.10 -11.11
C LYS A 16 7.12 12.19 -10.27
N CYS A 17 6.97 10.87 -10.42
CA CYS A 17 7.84 9.94 -9.72
C CYS A 17 9.28 10.03 -10.27
N VAL A 18 10.25 10.19 -9.38
CA VAL A 18 11.69 10.30 -9.68
C VAL A 18 12.46 9.17 -8.99
N TYR A 19 11.95 7.94 -9.08
CA TYR A 19 12.41 6.80 -8.29
C TYR A 19 13.89 6.41 -8.49
N THR A 20 14.43 6.74 -9.65
CA THR A 20 15.84 6.59 -10.04
C THR A 20 16.75 7.64 -9.40
N GLU A 21 16.21 8.78 -8.98
CA GLU A 21 16.97 9.94 -8.48
C GLU A 21 16.69 10.23 -6.99
N CYS A 22 15.62 9.68 -6.42
CA CYS A 22 15.21 9.94 -5.04
C CYS A 22 15.79 8.96 -4.01
N GLY A 23 16.71 8.09 -4.43
CA GLY A 23 17.28 7.04 -3.56
C GLY A 23 16.27 5.96 -3.14
N SER A 24 15.17 5.82 -3.89
CA SER A 24 14.13 4.78 -3.69
C SER A 24 13.53 4.74 -2.29
N LEU A 25 13.20 5.91 -1.75
CA LEU A 25 12.63 6.06 -0.40
C LEU A 25 11.39 5.19 -0.15
N CYS A 26 10.56 4.94 -1.17
CA CYS A 26 9.40 4.06 -1.06
C CYS A 26 9.78 2.60 -0.77
N CYS A 27 10.88 2.10 -1.35
CA CYS A 27 11.39 0.75 -1.08
C CYS A 27 12.03 0.64 0.31
N LYS A 28 12.57 1.75 0.85
CA LYS A 28 13.25 1.79 2.15
C LYS A 28 12.29 1.97 3.32
N LYS A 29 11.33 2.89 3.19
CA LYS A 29 10.53 3.37 4.33
C LYS A 29 9.15 2.73 4.46
N ASN A 30 8.56 2.24 3.37
CA ASN A 30 7.18 1.74 3.43
C ASN A 30 7.14 0.28 3.85
N LEU A 31 6.20 -0.05 4.73
CA LEU A 31 5.66 -1.40 4.88
C LEU A 31 4.70 -1.65 3.71
N VAL A 32 5.00 -2.65 2.88
CA VAL A 32 4.20 -2.97 1.69
C VAL A 32 3.39 -4.21 1.98
N VAL A 33 2.09 -4.02 2.18
CA VAL A 33 1.14 -5.12 2.36
C VAL A 33 0.56 -5.50 1.00
N LEU A 34 0.51 -6.80 0.74
CA LEU A 34 0.00 -7.35 -0.51
C LEU A 34 -1.49 -7.67 -0.41
N ASN A 35 -2.17 -7.60 -1.53
CA ASN A 35 -3.51 -8.15 -1.73
C ASN A 35 -3.47 -9.32 -2.75
N GLU A 36 -4.64 -9.92 -3.01
CA GLU A 36 -4.76 -11.05 -3.94
C GLU A 36 -4.35 -10.70 -5.39
N ASP A 37 -4.53 -9.45 -5.85
CA ASP A 37 -4.12 -9.04 -7.20
C ASP A 37 -2.60 -8.90 -7.31
N ASP A 38 -1.95 -8.43 -6.23
CA ASP A 38 -0.49 -8.36 -6.15
C ASP A 38 0.12 -9.77 -6.21
N ALA A 39 -0.45 -10.73 -5.47
CA ALA A 39 -0.03 -12.13 -5.52
C ALA A 39 -0.19 -12.72 -6.92
N ALA A 40 -1.34 -12.52 -7.57
CA ALA A 40 -1.56 -12.99 -8.93
C ALA A 40 -0.59 -12.33 -9.95
N ALA A 41 -0.18 -11.08 -9.72
CA ALA A 41 0.83 -10.43 -10.54
C ALA A 41 2.21 -11.07 -10.38
N PHE A 42 2.61 -11.40 -9.15
CA PHE A 42 3.89 -12.05 -8.87
C PHE A 42 3.98 -13.43 -9.51
N GLU A 43 2.90 -14.22 -9.47
CA GLU A 43 2.83 -15.50 -10.16
C GLU A 43 3.05 -15.36 -11.68
N ARG A 44 2.41 -14.37 -12.32
CA ARG A 44 2.58 -14.11 -13.76
C ARG A 44 4.01 -13.70 -14.13
N LEU A 45 4.71 -13.04 -13.21
CA LEU A 45 6.10 -12.61 -13.40
C LEU A 45 7.12 -13.71 -13.05
N GLY A 46 6.66 -14.88 -12.59
CA GLY A 46 7.56 -15.95 -12.13
C GLY A 46 8.29 -15.61 -10.82
N ILE A 47 7.77 -14.67 -10.03
CA ILE A 47 8.32 -14.30 -8.73
C ILE A 47 7.89 -15.35 -7.71
N ASN A 48 8.87 -15.93 -7.00
CA ASN A 48 8.57 -16.80 -5.86
C ASN A 48 8.02 -15.95 -4.69
N ILE A 49 6.70 -15.97 -4.50
CA ILE A 49 6.03 -15.22 -3.44
C ILE A 49 6.58 -15.60 -2.06
N ALA A 50 6.86 -16.87 -1.80
CA ALA A 50 7.34 -17.33 -0.50
C ALA A 50 8.72 -16.75 -0.14
N GLU A 51 9.57 -16.48 -1.14
CA GLU A 51 10.87 -15.83 -0.93
C GLU A 51 10.74 -14.30 -0.84
N ALA A 52 9.80 -13.72 -1.57
CA ALA A 52 9.59 -12.28 -1.64
C ALA A 52 8.76 -11.71 -0.47
N THR A 53 8.17 -12.56 0.37
CA THR A 53 7.22 -12.16 1.40
C THR A 53 7.51 -12.70 2.79
N VAL A 54 6.98 -11.99 3.79
CA VAL A 54 6.92 -12.39 5.20
C VAL A 54 5.52 -12.14 5.74
N ASN A 55 5.13 -12.90 6.75
CA ASN A 55 3.88 -12.68 7.47
C ASN A 55 4.11 -11.75 8.66
N MET A 56 3.16 -10.85 8.91
CA MET A 56 3.12 -9.99 10.09
C MET A 56 1.78 -10.17 10.79
N GLY A 57 1.77 -10.20 12.13
CA GLY A 57 0.53 -10.31 12.89
C GLY A 57 -0.44 -9.19 12.54
N LEU A 58 -1.71 -9.51 12.30
CA LEU A 58 -2.71 -8.52 11.87
C LEU A 58 -2.92 -7.44 12.94
N ASN A 59 -2.90 -7.78 14.23
CA ASN A 59 -2.99 -6.79 15.30
C ASN A 59 -1.75 -5.88 15.38
N GLU A 60 -0.56 -6.39 15.06
CA GLU A 60 0.66 -5.59 14.94
C GLU A 60 0.52 -4.59 13.79
N PHE A 61 0.09 -5.05 12.63
CA PHE A 61 -0.20 -4.19 11.48
C PHE A 61 -1.25 -3.11 11.79
N LEU A 62 -2.35 -3.47 12.46
CA LEU A 62 -3.38 -2.50 12.87
C LEU A 62 -2.83 -1.47 13.85
N SER A 63 -1.96 -1.89 14.77
CA SER A 63 -1.29 -1.00 15.73
C SER A 63 -0.39 0.02 15.02
N LEU A 64 0.37 -0.39 14.00
CA LEU A 64 1.18 0.51 13.17
C LEU A 64 0.34 1.57 12.44
N LEU A 65 -0.94 1.28 12.21
CA LEU A 65 -1.89 2.20 11.59
C LEU A 65 -2.68 3.02 12.63
N GLY A 66 -2.31 2.95 13.91
CA GLY A 66 -2.99 3.66 15.00
C GLY A 66 -4.41 3.14 15.26
N SER A 67 -4.73 1.92 14.84
CA SER A 67 -6.03 1.28 15.06
C SER A 67 -6.02 0.40 16.30
N SER A 68 -7.17 0.29 16.94
CA SER A 68 -7.35 -0.58 18.10
C SER A 68 -7.24 -2.06 17.71
N GLN A 69 -6.63 -2.84 18.60
CA GLN A 69 -6.58 -4.29 18.46
C GLN A 69 -7.99 -4.88 18.48
N ILE A 70 -8.22 -5.88 17.64
CA ILE A 70 -9.53 -6.54 17.52
C ILE A 70 -9.31 -8.00 17.90
N LYS A 71 -9.86 -8.44 19.04
CA LYS A 71 -9.67 -9.82 19.55
C LYS A 71 -10.07 -10.88 18.53
N GLN A 72 -11.11 -10.62 17.73
CA GLN A 72 -11.60 -11.52 16.68
C GLN A 72 -10.57 -11.74 15.55
N LEU A 73 -9.58 -10.86 15.43
CA LEU A 73 -8.53 -10.92 14.41
C LEU A 73 -7.22 -11.52 14.95
N GLU A 74 -7.20 -11.98 16.20
CA GLU A 74 -6.02 -12.59 16.81
C GLU A 74 -5.65 -13.93 16.16
N GLY A 75 -4.36 -14.11 15.88
CA GLY A 75 -3.82 -15.27 15.17
C GLY A 75 -4.01 -15.22 13.65
N LEU A 76 -4.49 -14.11 13.11
CA LEU A 76 -4.39 -13.81 11.68
C LEU A 76 -3.16 -12.97 11.40
N GLU A 77 -2.61 -13.15 10.20
CA GLU A 77 -1.44 -12.43 9.72
C GLU A 77 -1.75 -11.77 8.38
N VAL A 78 -1.04 -10.69 8.06
CA VAL A 78 -1.02 -10.04 6.75
C VAL A 78 0.27 -10.43 6.01
N VAL A 79 0.16 -10.61 4.70
CA VAL A 79 1.32 -10.88 3.85
C VAL A 79 1.96 -9.56 3.43
N CYS A 80 3.25 -9.41 3.73
CA CYS A 80 4.04 -8.22 3.47
C CYS A 80 5.25 -8.55 2.58
N LEU A 81 5.78 -7.57 1.85
CA LEU A 81 7.08 -7.73 1.21
C LEU A 81 8.20 -7.82 2.24
N THR A 82 9.12 -8.76 2.00
CA THR A 82 10.34 -8.92 2.79
C THR A 82 11.19 -7.64 2.73
N LYS A 83 11.79 -7.31 3.87
CA LYS A 83 12.84 -6.31 4.00
C LYS A 83 14.12 -6.96 4.51
N ASP A 84 15.26 -6.49 4.04
CA ASP A 84 16.57 -6.88 4.58
C ASP A 84 16.82 -6.24 5.97
N SER A 85 17.98 -6.53 6.56
CA SER A 85 18.40 -5.98 7.85
C SER A 85 18.54 -4.46 7.86
N ASP A 86 18.75 -3.84 6.71
CA ASP A 86 18.85 -2.39 6.53
C ASP A 86 17.49 -1.74 6.22
N GLY A 87 16.41 -2.54 6.20
CA GLY A 87 15.05 -2.11 5.92
C GLY A 87 14.73 -1.93 4.44
N ASN A 88 15.61 -2.35 3.53
CA ASN A 88 15.36 -2.28 2.09
C ASN A 88 14.40 -3.38 1.67
N CYS A 89 13.40 -3.01 0.86
CA CYS A 89 12.53 -3.99 0.21
C CYS A 89 13.34 -4.94 -0.69
N VAL A 90 12.94 -6.21 -0.73
CA VAL A 90 13.53 -7.27 -1.59
C VAL A 90 13.66 -6.88 -3.07
N PHE A 91 12.81 -5.97 -3.57
CA PHE A 91 12.86 -5.49 -4.96
C PHE A 91 13.65 -4.19 -5.16
N LEU A 92 14.34 -3.67 -4.15
CA LEU A 92 15.27 -2.56 -4.34
C LEU A 92 16.46 -3.03 -5.19
N ASN A 93 16.78 -2.29 -6.25
CA ASN A 93 18.07 -2.44 -6.93
C ASN A 93 19.11 -1.63 -6.14
N LEU A 94 20.00 -2.34 -5.43
CA LEU A 94 21.05 -1.71 -4.61
C LEU A 94 22.20 -1.13 -5.46
N GLU A 95 22.41 -1.65 -6.67
CA GLU A 95 23.51 -1.23 -7.55
C GLU A 95 23.14 0.04 -8.32
N GLU A 96 21.98 0.02 -9.00
CA GLU A 96 21.55 1.13 -9.87
C GLU A 96 20.60 2.10 -9.17
N GLY A 97 20.06 1.71 -8.01
CA GLY A 97 18.88 2.35 -7.44
C GLY A 97 17.60 1.98 -8.19
N GLY A 98 16.46 2.27 -7.58
CA GLY A 98 15.15 2.01 -8.18
C GLY A 98 14.53 0.67 -7.79
N CYS A 99 13.33 0.41 -8.31
CA CYS A 99 12.59 -0.83 -8.04
C CYS A 99 12.70 -1.77 -9.24
N LYS A 100 13.13 -3.01 -9.01
CA LYS A 100 13.28 -4.04 -10.05
C LYS A 100 11.97 -4.41 -10.74
N ILE A 101 10.84 -4.16 -10.10
CA ILE A 101 9.49 -4.45 -10.61
C ILE A 101 8.66 -3.17 -10.75
N TYR A 102 9.28 -2.05 -11.15
CA TYR A 102 8.65 -0.73 -11.10
C TYR A 102 7.25 -0.66 -11.74
N ASP A 103 7.09 -1.23 -12.93
CA ASP A 103 5.81 -1.21 -13.66
C ASP A 103 4.76 -2.15 -13.03
N ASP A 104 5.23 -3.25 -12.45
CA ASP A 104 4.40 -4.27 -11.78
C ASP A 104 4.32 -4.09 -10.26
N ARG A 105 4.69 -2.92 -9.75
CA ARG A 105 4.71 -2.64 -8.31
C ARG A 105 3.35 -2.95 -7.68
N PRO A 106 3.34 -3.51 -6.46
CA PRO A 106 2.10 -3.75 -5.72
C PRO A 106 1.25 -2.48 -5.55
N TYR A 107 -0.05 -2.65 -5.33
CA TYR A 107 -0.98 -1.55 -5.12
C TYR A 107 -0.47 -0.54 -4.08
N PHE A 108 0.03 -1.01 -2.93
CA PHE A 108 0.49 -0.14 -1.86
C PHE A 108 1.70 0.72 -2.27
N CYS A 109 2.57 0.18 -3.14
CA CYS A 109 3.69 0.91 -3.72
C CYS A 109 3.23 1.97 -4.73
N ARG A 110 2.21 1.67 -5.54
CA ARG A 110 1.59 2.59 -6.50
C ARG A 110 0.87 3.75 -5.83
N GLU A 111 0.24 3.47 -4.68
CA GLU A 111 -0.48 4.48 -3.91
C GLU A 111 0.47 5.55 -3.32
N PHE A 112 1.72 5.21 -2.99
CA PHE A 112 2.69 6.18 -2.49
C PHE A 112 3.05 7.24 -3.55
N PRO A 113 3.12 8.54 -3.19
CA PRO A 113 3.07 9.11 -1.84
C PRO A 113 1.69 9.57 -1.37
N PHE A 114 0.62 9.17 -2.03
CA PHE A 114 -0.72 9.64 -1.76
C PHE A 114 -1.49 8.68 -0.84
N LYS A 115 -2.49 9.21 -0.15
CA LYS A 115 -3.63 8.44 0.35
C LYS A 115 -4.88 9.09 -0.18
N PHE A 116 -5.76 8.30 -0.77
CA PHE A 116 -7.00 8.77 -1.36
C PHE A 116 -8.19 8.49 -0.45
N SER A 117 -9.17 9.38 -0.44
CA SER A 117 -10.50 9.17 0.12
C SER A 117 -11.57 9.40 -0.95
N LYS A 118 -12.85 9.22 -0.62
CA LYS A 118 -13.96 9.55 -1.52
C LYS A 118 -13.91 10.99 -2.05
N GLY A 119 -13.33 11.91 -1.28
CA GLY A 119 -13.27 13.33 -1.61
C GLY A 119 -12.01 13.78 -2.35
N GLY A 120 -11.10 12.87 -2.74
CA GLY A 120 -9.85 13.20 -3.42
C GLY A 120 -8.62 12.77 -2.64
N ILE A 121 -7.56 13.58 -2.66
CA ILE A 121 -6.31 13.30 -1.92
C ILE A 121 -6.52 13.64 -0.45
N LYS A 122 -6.45 12.62 0.42
CA LYS A 122 -6.57 12.75 1.89
C LYS A 122 -5.24 13.14 2.54
N LYS A 123 -4.13 12.57 2.06
CA LYS A 123 -2.78 12.81 2.59
C LYS A 123 -1.75 12.71 1.48
N LYS A 124 -0.66 13.47 1.62
CA LYS A 124 0.58 13.36 0.85
C LYS A 124 1.71 13.07 1.82
N ASP A 125 2.59 12.14 1.49
CA ASP A 125 3.77 11.86 2.28
C ASP A 125 4.90 12.83 1.92
N PRO A 126 5.24 13.79 2.79
CA PRO A 126 6.20 14.85 2.47
C PRO A 126 7.62 14.33 2.23
N ILE A 127 7.92 13.07 2.58
CA ILE A 127 9.24 12.50 2.32
C ILE A 127 9.50 12.27 0.82
N CYS A 128 8.46 12.28 -0.02
CA CYS A 128 8.59 11.96 -1.44
C CYS A 128 9.05 13.18 -2.26
N PRO A 129 10.25 13.15 -2.87
CA PRO A 129 10.76 14.26 -3.67
C PRO A 129 9.99 14.49 -4.98
N GLY A 130 9.16 13.53 -5.39
CA GLY A 130 8.30 13.66 -6.57
C GLY A 130 7.08 14.56 -6.35
N LEU A 131 6.76 14.91 -5.10
CA LEU A 131 5.70 15.87 -4.79
C LEU A 131 6.08 17.28 -5.28
N GLY A 132 5.14 17.96 -5.94
CA GLY A 132 5.37 19.29 -6.50
C GLY A 132 6.07 19.29 -7.86
N GLN A 133 6.55 18.13 -8.32
CA GLN A 133 7.19 17.97 -9.62
C GLN A 133 6.16 17.75 -10.73
N GLY A 134 6.51 18.09 -11.97
CA GLY A 134 5.66 17.82 -13.13
C GLY A 134 4.41 18.71 -13.24
N GLU A 135 3.48 18.27 -14.08
CA GLU A 135 2.25 19.00 -14.36
C GLU A 135 1.20 18.83 -13.26
N GLU A 136 0.33 19.82 -13.13
CA GLU A 136 -0.81 19.72 -12.24
C GLU A 136 -1.88 18.86 -12.89
N MET A 137 -2.33 17.84 -12.17
CA MET A 137 -3.32 16.88 -12.64
C MET A 137 -4.46 16.75 -11.63
N ASP A 138 -5.66 16.48 -12.14
CA ASP A 138 -6.80 16.10 -11.31
C ASP A 138 -6.61 14.69 -10.71
N VAL A 139 -7.43 14.33 -9.73
CA VAL A 139 -7.32 13.05 -9.03
C VAL A 139 -7.51 11.84 -9.94
N SER A 140 -8.37 11.92 -10.97
CA SER A 140 -8.56 10.81 -11.92
C SER A 140 -7.27 10.58 -12.71
N THR A 141 -6.76 11.64 -13.33
CA THR A 141 -5.53 11.60 -14.11
C THR A 141 -4.34 11.15 -13.25
N LEU A 142 -4.24 11.64 -12.01
CA LEU A 142 -3.21 11.20 -11.06
C LEU A 142 -3.29 9.71 -10.77
N LYS A 143 -4.50 9.18 -10.53
CA LYS A 143 -4.69 7.74 -10.30
C LYS A 143 -4.30 6.92 -11.52
N ASP A 144 -4.62 7.39 -12.71
CA ASP A 144 -4.27 6.69 -13.95
C ASP A 144 -2.74 6.63 -14.14
N VAL A 145 -2.05 7.76 -13.92
CA VAL A 145 -0.57 7.82 -13.96
C VAL A 145 0.07 6.90 -12.91
N LEU A 146 -0.55 6.76 -11.74
CA LEU A 146 -0.09 5.85 -10.69
C LEU A 146 -0.47 4.39 -10.95
N GLY A 147 -1.22 4.07 -12.01
CA GLY A 147 -1.71 2.72 -12.27
C GLY A 147 -2.77 2.24 -11.27
N LEU A 148 -3.59 3.16 -10.78
CA LEU A 148 -4.69 2.97 -9.81
C LEU A 148 -6.07 3.06 -10.49
N SER A 149 -6.12 2.89 -11.80
CA SER A 149 -7.27 3.17 -12.69
C SER A 149 -8.51 2.29 -12.45
N ARG A 150 -8.47 1.31 -11.54
CA ARG A 150 -9.62 0.44 -11.22
C ARG A 150 -9.84 0.32 -9.72
N LEU A 151 -10.92 0.98 -9.29
CA LEU A 151 -11.54 0.93 -7.97
C LEU A 151 -12.04 -0.49 -7.65
N ASP A 152 -11.26 -1.22 -6.86
CA ASP A 152 -11.69 -1.95 -5.66
C ASP A 152 -10.41 -2.43 -5.02
N VAL A 153 -9.85 -1.62 -4.14
CA VAL A 153 -8.62 -2.05 -3.48
C VAL A 153 -8.98 -3.21 -2.60
N LYS A 154 -8.52 -4.38 -3.03
CA LYS A 154 -8.73 -5.60 -2.31
C LYS A 154 -8.13 -5.45 -0.91
N PRO A 155 -8.78 -6.01 0.11
CA PRO A 155 -8.21 -6.02 1.44
C PRO A 155 -6.85 -6.73 1.42
N PRO A 156 -6.00 -6.47 2.42
CA PRO A 156 -4.78 -7.24 2.65
C PRO A 156 -5.02 -8.74 2.52
N LEU A 157 -4.07 -9.44 1.90
CA LEU A 157 -4.02 -10.89 1.88
C LEU A 157 -3.81 -11.37 3.31
N LEU A 158 -4.80 -12.10 3.82
CA LEU A 158 -4.79 -12.67 5.17
C LEU A 158 -4.43 -14.14 5.13
N VAL A 159 -3.59 -14.55 6.08
CA VAL A 159 -3.23 -15.95 6.32
C VAL A 159 -3.44 -16.29 7.80
N GLY A 160 -3.67 -17.57 8.08
CA GLY A 160 -4.01 -18.07 9.42
C GLY A 160 -5.02 -19.23 9.36
N ASP A 161 -5.64 -19.53 10.50
CA ASP A 161 -6.62 -20.61 10.62
C ASP A 161 -7.83 -20.40 9.67
N GLU A 162 -8.17 -21.41 8.85
CA GLU A 162 -9.23 -21.31 7.84
C GLU A 162 -10.60 -20.93 8.41
N SER A 163 -10.93 -21.42 9.61
CA SER A 163 -12.21 -21.13 10.26
C SER A 163 -12.32 -19.65 10.66
N LYS A 164 -11.18 -19.05 11.06
CA LYS A 164 -11.06 -17.62 11.32
C LYS A 164 -11.03 -16.80 10.04
N LEU A 165 -10.36 -17.27 8.98
CA LEU A 165 -10.29 -16.54 7.71
C LEU A 165 -11.68 -16.33 7.10
N LYS A 166 -12.53 -17.36 7.07
CA LYS A 166 -13.89 -17.27 6.52
C LYS A 166 -14.75 -16.22 7.24
N THR A 167 -14.63 -16.13 8.56
CA THR A 167 -15.39 -15.18 9.38
C THR A 167 -14.79 -13.77 9.38
N SER A 168 -13.47 -13.64 9.21
CA SER A 168 -12.75 -12.37 9.32
C SER A 168 -12.54 -11.62 8.00
N LYS A 169 -12.67 -12.27 6.83
CA LYS A 169 -12.54 -11.59 5.52
C LYS A 169 -13.52 -10.42 5.35
N ALA A 170 -14.78 -10.59 5.75
CA ALA A 170 -15.79 -9.53 5.67
C ALA A 170 -15.48 -8.38 6.64
N LEU A 171 -15.07 -8.71 7.87
CA LEU A 171 -14.66 -7.73 8.87
C LEU A 171 -13.45 -6.92 8.40
N MET A 172 -12.43 -7.58 7.84
CA MET A 172 -11.24 -6.90 7.34
C MET A 172 -11.55 -5.99 6.15
N GLY A 173 -12.46 -6.40 5.26
CA GLY A 173 -12.95 -5.53 4.20
C GLY A 173 -13.61 -4.25 4.74
N MET A 174 -14.38 -4.35 5.83
CA MET A 174 -14.97 -3.17 6.48
C MET A 174 -13.91 -2.30 7.17
N VAL A 175 -13.01 -2.89 7.96
CA VAL A 175 -11.92 -2.18 8.65
C VAL A 175 -11.06 -1.43 7.63
N PHE A 176 -10.63 -2.11 6.57
CA PHE A 176 -9.78 -1.52 5.55
C PHE A 176 -10.46 -0.36 4.80
N ARG A 177 -11.78 -0.44 4.56
CA ARG A 177 -12.57 0.67 4.01
C ARG A 177 -12.67 1.86 4.96
N LEU A 178 -12.80 1.62 6.28
CA LEU A 178 -12.88 2.69 7.28
C LEU A 178 -11.56 3.43 7.48
N MET A 179 -10.43 2.75 7.25
CA MET A 179 -9.10 3.36 7.36
C MET A 179 -8.79 4.34 6.23
N ARG A 180 -9.54 4.30 5.12
CA ARG A 180 -9.31 5.09 3.91
C ARG A 180 -10.22 6.31 3.78
#